data_AF-A0A9D6LF60-F1
#
_entry.id   AF-A0A9D6LF60-F1
#
_cell.length_a   1.000
_cell.length_b   1.000
_cell.length_c   1.000
_cell.angle_alpha   90.00
_cell.angle_beta   90.00
_cell.angle_gamma   90.00
#
_symmetry.space_group_name_H-M   'P 1'
#
loop_
_entity.id
_entity.type
_entity.pdbx_description
1 polymer ?
#
loop_
_entity_poly.entity_id
_entity_poly.type
_entity_poly.pdbx_seq_one_letter_code
_entity_poly.pdbx_strand_id
1 'polypeptide(L)'
;DVKPMYPAALGNANILTVASTTLDGKLEPYSNFGARSVHVAAPGGDVGAGLWGPDFLGAAGAGYVRLTGTSMATPVTAGVAALVKSAYPEAGAVELKSLVMSTGVPSPALSGVTATASVVNASLAVNAAQRAALMAALRKGFGTGPVAQR
;
A
#
# COMPACT_ATOMS: atom_id res chain seq x y z
N ASP A 1 1.58 -14.45 -14.33
CA ASP A 1 2.82 -13.69 -14.57
C ASP A 1 3.68 -14.52 -15.51
N VAL A 2 4.40 -13.91 -16.44
CA VAL A 2 5.29 -14.63 -17.36
C VAL A 2 6.64 -14.93 -16.69
N LYS A 3 7.01 -14.15 -15.66
CA LYS A 3 8.22 -14.36 -14.83
C LYS A 3 7.92 -14.06 -13.35
N PRO A 4 7.38 -15.02 -12.59
CA PRO A 4 7.00 -14.79 -11.20
C PRO A 4 8.22 -14.49 -10.32
N MET A 5 8.09 -13.47 -9.45
CA MET A 5 9.09 -13.13 -8.44
C MET A 5 8.52 -13.37 -7.04
N TYR A 6 9.20 -14.16 -6.22
CA TYR A 6 8.74 -14.51 -4.88
C TYR A 6 9.42 -13.62 -3.82
N PRO A 7 8.73 -13.26 -2.72
CA PRO A 7 7.38 -13.67 -2.32
C PRO A 7 6.23 -12.90 -3.00
N ALA A 8 6.53 -11.90 -3.84
CA ALA A 8 5.53 -11.02 -4.48
C ALA A 8 4.48 -11.73 -5.35
N ALA A 9 4.82 -12.89 -5.93
CA ALA A 9 3.95 -13.69 -6.80
C ALA A 9 3.09 -14.72 -6.04
N LEU A 10 3.20 -14.78 -4.71
CA LEU A 10 2.36 -15.66 -3.91
C LEU A 10 0.89 -15.17 -3.94
N GLY A 11 -0.05 -16.11 -4.08
CA GLY A 11 -1.49 -15.82 -4.20
C GLY A 11 -2.21 -15.54 -2.87
N ASN A 12 -1.50 -15.42 -1.76
CA ASN A 12 -2.12 -15.23 -0.46
C ASN A 12 -2.83 -13.86 -0.39
N ALA A 13 -4.05 -13.86 0.16
CA ALA A 13 -4.89 -12.67 0.21
C ALA A 13 -4.28 -11.52 1.02
N ASN A 14 -3.36 -11.79 1.95
CA ASN A 14 -2.70 -10.80 2.80
C ASN A 14 -1.40 -10.22 2.20
N ILE A 15 -0.95 -10.68 1.03
CA ILE A 15 0.27 -10.14 0.39
C ILE A 15 -0.09 -8.91 -0.44
N LEU A 16 0.60 -7.80 -0.18
CA LEU A 16 0.47 -6.55 -0.94
C LEU A 16 1.75 -6.28 -1.74
N THR A 17 1.70 -6.64 -3.03
CA THR A 17 2.78 -6.42 -4.00
C THR A 17 2.77 -4.99 -4.53
N VAL A 18 3.94 -4.34 -4.53
CA VAL A 18 4.10 -2.90 -4.78
C VAL A 18 5.04 -2.64 -5.96
N ALA A 19 4.59 -1.83 -6.92
CA ALA A 19 5.44 -1.25 -7.97
C ALA A 19 6.07 0.08 -7.51
N SER A 20 7.19 0.45 -8.15
CA SER A 20 7.85 1.73 -7.94
C SER A 20 7.35 2.76 -8.95
N THR A 21 7.07 3.97 -8.47
CA THR A 21 6.81 5.13 -9.32
C THR A 21 7.83 6.25 -9.12
N THR A 22 7.87 7.13 -10.12
CA THR A 22 8.40 8.48 -9.97
C THR A 22 7.57 9.25 -8.93
N LEU A 23 8.08 10.39 -8.48
CA LEU A 23 7.30 11.33 -7.65
C LEU A 23 6.00 11.80 -8.32
N ASP A 24 5.98 11.90 -9.65
CA ASP A 24 4.80 12.27 -10.44
C ASP A 24 3.83 11.09 -10.70
N GLY A 25 4.08 9.92 -10.11
CA GLY A 25 3.19 8.76 -10.21
C GLY A 25 3.26 7.99 -11.54
N LYS A 26 4.35 8.12 -12.28
CA LYS A 26 4.64 7.29 -13.48
C LYS A 26 5.40 6.03 -13.06
N LEU A 27 5.19 4.90 -13.73
CA LEU A 27 5.95 3.68 -13.45
C LEU A 27 7.45 3.92 -13.71
N GLU A 28 8.29 3.51 -12.76
CA GLU A 28 9.74 3.53 -12.96
C GLU A 28 10.18 2.47 -13.98
N PRO A 29 11.14 2.78 -14.89
CA PRO A 29 11.61 1.81 -15.89
C PRO A 29 12.20 0.52 -15.30
N TYR A 30 12.74 0.58 -14.07
CA TYR A 30 13.27 -0.59 -13.36
C TYR A 30 12.19 -1.39 -12.61
N SER A 31 10.97 -0.87 -12.49
CA SER A 31 9.92 -1.52 -11.70
C SER A 31 9.36 -2.73 -12.44
N ASN A 32 9.22 -3.84 -11.72
CA ASN A 32 8.36 -4.92 -12.18
C ASN A 32 6.89 -4.48 -12.15
N PHE A 33 6.08 -5.11 -13.01
CA PHE A 33 4.66 -4.81 -13.18
C PHE A 33 3.85 -6.08 -13.49
N GLY A 34 2.54 -5.98 -13.37
CA GLY A 34 1.61 -7.03 -13.74
C GLY A 34 0.19 -6.69 -13.31
N ALA A 35 -0.72 -6.55 -14.27
CA ALA A 35 -2.12 -6.15 -14.05
C ALA A 35 -2.89 -7.00 -13.02
N ARG A 36 -2.40 -8.22 -12.72
CA ARG A 36 -3.00 -9.13 -11.74
C ARG A 36 -2.06 -9.50 -10.58
N SER A 37 -0.74 -9.41 -10.76
CA SER A 37 0.27 -9.82 -9.77
C SER A 37 0.80 -8.66 -8.93
N VAL A 38 0.69 -7.43 -9.43
CA VAL A 38 1.09 -6.20 -8.73
C VAL A 38 -0.15 -5.42 -8.36
N HIS A 39 -0.29 -5.07 -7.08
CA HIS A 39 -1.54 -4.55 -6.54
C HIS A 39 -1.60 -3.02 -6.66
N VAL A 40 -0.62 -2.32 -6.08
CA VAL A 40 -0.54 -0.85 -6.00
C VAL A 40 0.85 -0.39 -6.38
N ALA A 41 1.04 0.93 -6.50
CA ALA A 41 2.36 1.52 -6.66
C ALA A 41 2.65 2.56 -5.58
N ALA A 42 3.92 2.87 -5.35
CA ALA A 42 4.36 3.92 -4.43
C ALA A 42 5.67 4.55 -4.91
N PRO A 43 6.01 5.77 -4.45
CA PRO A 43 7.29 6.39 -4.78
C PRO A 43 8.45 5.50 -4.32
N GLY A 44 9.30 5.08 -5.25
CA GLY A 44 10.50 4.30 -4.96
C GLY A 44 11.79 4.92 -5.44
N GLY A 45 11.73 6.13 -6.01
CA GLY A 45 12.87 6.97 -6.38
C GLY A 45 13.15 6.99 -7.87
N ASP A 46 13.22 8.21 -8.40
CA ASP A 46 13.40 8.49 -9.82
C ASP A 46 14.76 8.04 -10.36
N VAL A 47 14.82 7.43 -11.55
CA VAL A 47 16.11 7.13 -12.19
C VAL A 47 16.97 8.39 -12.32
N GLY A 48 18.23 8.32 -11.87
CA GLY A 48 19.18 9.44 -11.87
C GLY A 48 18.98 10.44 -10.71
N ALA A 49 17.85 10.32 -10.01
CA ALA A 49 17.55 11.12 -8.85
C ALA A 49 17.55 10.24 -7.59
N GLY A 50 16.55 9.39 -7.42
CA GLY A 50 16.36 8.58 -6.22
C GLY A 50 15.53 9.28 -5.16
N LEU A 51 15.12 8.49 -4.18
CA LEU A 51 14.37 8.90 -2.99
C LEU A 51 15.30 8.90 -1.79
N TRP A 52 15.21 9.93 -0.94
CA TRP A 52 15.99 9.98 0.29
C TRP A 52 15.57 8.83 1.21
N GLY A 53 16.55 8.02 1.60
CA GLY A 53 16.39 6.94 2.56
C GLY A 53 17.56 6.91 3.53
N PRO A 54 17.37 6.38 4.75
CA PRO A 54 18.46 6.19 5.67
C PRO A 54 19.40 5.10 5.14
N ASP A 55 20.69 5.34 5.27
CA ASP A 55 21.73 4.34 5.07
C ASP A 55 22.50 4.19 6.38
N PHE A 56 22.38 3.02 7.00
CA PHE A 56 23.02 2.72 8.27
C PHE A 56 24.32 1.90 8.10
N LEU A 57 24.57 1.40 6.89
CA LEU A 57 25.69 0.49 6.59
C LEU A 57 26.64 1.07 5.54
N GLY A 58 26.38 2.30 5.09
CA GLY A 58 27.17 3.01 4.10
C GLY A 58 28.62 3.20 4.53
N ALA A 59 29.52 3.23 3.53
CA ALA A 59 30.96 3.42 3.74
C ALA A 59 31.30 4.75 4.45
N ALA A 60 30.39 5.73 4.44
CA ALA A 60 30.52 7.02 5.11
C ALA A 60 29.90 7.04 6.53
N GLY A 61 29.41 5.91 7.04
CA GLY A 61 28.67 5.82 8.30
C GLY A 61 27.18 6.10 8.14
N ALA A 62 26.46 6.14 9.27
CA ALA A 62 25.01 6.35 9.28
C ALA A 62 24.63 7.73 8.74
N GLY A 63 23.71 7.78 7.79
CA GLY A 63 23.28 9.02 7.16
C GLY A 63 22.06 8.86 6.26
N TYR A 64 21.87 9.83 5.36
CA TYR A 64 20.84 9.77 4.32
C TYR A 64 21.50 9.75 2.95
N VAL A 65 21.01 8.87 2.09
CA VAL A 65 21.44 8.76 0.70
C VAL A 65 20.23 8.67 -0.22
N ARG A 66 20.44 8.89 -1.51
CA ARG A 66 19.39 8.73 -2.51
C ARG A 66 19.40 7.30 -3.03
N LEU A 67 18.27 6.61 -2.86
CA LEU A 67 18.08 5.21 -3.22
C LEU A 67 16.99 5.07 -4.27
N THR A 68 17.05 4.01 -5.07
CA THR A 68 16.02 3.67 -6.05
C THR A 68 15.62 2.22 -5.84
N GLY A 69 14.34 1.92 -6.01
CA GLY A 69 13.87 0.54 -6.02
C GLY A 69 12.44 0.35 -5.57
N THR A 70 11.85 -0.76 -5.99
CA THR A 70 10.61 -1.29 -5.37
C THR A 70 10.82 -1.58 -3.88
N SER A 71 12.07 -1.82 -3.45
CA SER A 71 12.47 -1.88 -2.04
C SER A 71 12.27 -0.58 -1.27
N MET A 72 12.19 0.58 -1.93
CA MET A 72 11.86 1.88 -1.31
C MET A 72 10.35 2.16 -1.38
N ALA A 73 9.69 1.76 -2.47
CA ALA A 73 8.24 1.83 -2.58
C ALA A 73 7.52 0.94 -1.53
N THR A 74 8.12 -0.21 -1.19
CA THR A 74 7.60 -1.17 -0.21
C THR A 74 7.48 -0.57 1.20
N PRO A 75 8.51 0.01 1.84
CA PRO A 75 8.40 0.63 3.16
C PRO A 75 7.51 1.87 3.16
N VAL A 76 7.41 2.63 2.06
CA VAL A 76 6.40 3.70 1.93
C VAL A 76 4.99 3.13 2.04
N THR A 77 4.68 2.07 1.30
CA THR A 77 3.38 1.37 1.37
C THR A 77 3.16 0.75 2.76
N ALA A 78 4.18 0.15 3.36
CA ALA A 78 4.09 -0.41 4.70
C ALA A 78 3.78 0.66 5.76
N GLY A 79 4.36 1.86 5.62
CA GLY A 79 4.02 3.01 6.46
C GLY A 79 2.56 3.43 6.33
N VAL A 80 2.03 3.47 5.09
CA VAL A 80 0.59 3.72 4.86
C VAL A 80 -0.27 2.64 5.53
N ALA A 81 0.08 1.36 5.38
CA ALA A 81 -0.63 0.27 6.04
C ALA A 81 -0.55 0.38 7.58
N ALA A 82 0.60 0.78 8.14
CA ALA A 82 0.74 1.00 9.57
C ALA A 82 -0.18 2.13 10.08
N LEU A 83 -0.30 3.24 9.34
CA LEU A 83 -1.23 4.33 9.66
C LEU A 83 -2.69 3.87 9.62
N VAL A 84 -3.06 3.09 8.59
CA VAL A 84 -4.42 2.51 8.49
C VAL A 84 -4.69 1.58 9.67
N LYS A 85 -3.74 0.71 10.03
CA LYS A 85 -3.87 -0.21 11.17
C LYS A 85 -3.96 0.54 12.50
N SER A 86 -3.27 1.67 12.66
CA SER A 86 -3.40 2.53 13.84
C SER A 86 -4.78 3.18 13.92
N ALA A 87 -5.34 3.60 12.78
CA ALA A 87 -6.67 4.21 12.71
C ALA A 87 -7.82 3.20 12.84
N TYR A 88 -7.60 1.95 12.45
CA TYR A 88 -8.54 0.84 12.61
C TYR A 88 -7.84 -0.41 13.17
N PRO A 89 -7.60 -0.47 14.49
CA PRO A 89 -6.83 -1.55 15.12
C PRO A 89 -7.43 -2.95 14.94
N GLU A 90 -8.75 -3.06 14.81
CA GLU A 90 -9.45 -4.34 14.62
C GLU A 90 -9.40 -4.85 13.17
N ALA A 91 -8.93 -4.06 12.21
CA ALA A 91 -8.89 -4.46 10.80
C ALA A 91 -8.03 -5.72 10.60
N GLY A 92 -8.59 -6.75 9.98
CA GLY A 92 -7.83 -7.94 9.58
C GLY A 92 -6.83 -7.63 8.45
N ALA A 93 -5.87 -8.52 8.19
CA ALA A 93 -4.85 -8.28 7.16
C ALA A 93 -5.43 -8.07 5.74
N VAL A 94 -6.50 -8.80 5.40
CA VAL A 94 -7.18 -8.67 4.09
C VAL A 94 -7.94 -7.34 4.00
N GLU A 95 -8.61 -6.93 5.07
CA GLU A 95 -9.30 -5.64 5.11
C GLU A 95 -8.32 -4.47 5.07
N LEU A 96 -7.21 -4.56 5.80
CA LEU A 96 -6.10 -3.61 5.75
C LEU A 96 -5.57 -3.45 4.33
N LYS A 97 -5.29 -4.57 3.65
CA LYS A 97 -4.87 -4.58 2.24
C LYS A 97 -5.92 -3.90 1.35
N SER A 98 -7.20 -4.26 1.53
CA SER A 98 -8.30 -3.69 0.76
C SER A 98 -8.42 -2.18 0.93
N LEU A 99 -8.29 -1.67 2.16
CA LEU A 99 -8.31 -0.24 2.43
C LEU A 99 -7.19 0.46 1.66
N VAL A 100 -5.94 0.00 1.80
CA VAL A 100 -4.80 0.58 1.08
C VAL A 100 -4.99 0.55 -0.43
N MET A 101 -5.52 -0.54 -0.98
CA MET A 101 -5.78 -0.69 -2.42
C MET A 101 -6.91 0.24 -2.92
N SER A 102 -7.98 0.38 -2.16
CA SER A 102 -9.19 1.13 -2.56
C SER A 102 -9.04 2.65 -2.46
N THR A 103 -8.03 3.15 -1.74
CA THR A 103 -7.84 4.58 -1.46
C THR A 103 -6.62 5.17 -2.14
N GLY A 104 -6.00 4.46 -3.08
CA GLY A 104 -4.93 5.01 -3.88
C GLY A 104 -5.41 6.14 -4.80
N VAL A 105 -4.51 7.04 -5.17
CA VAL A 105 -4.76 8.06 -6.19
C VAL A 105 -4.53 7.43 -7.57
N PRO A 106 -5.53 7.41 -8.45
CA PRO A 106 -5.38 6.86 -9.79
C PRO A 106 -4.27 7.56 -10.58
N SER A 107 -3.50 6.78 -11.35
CA SER A 107 -2.51 7.30 -12.30
C SER A 107 -2.75 6.63 -13.66
N PRO A 108 -2.99 7.41 -14.73
CA PRO A 108 -3.15 6.86 -16.08
C PRO A 108 -1.95 6.01 -16.53
N ALA A 109 -0.75 6.35 -16.07
CA ALA A 109 0.48 5.61 -16.39
C ALA A 109 0.54 4.20 -15.78
N LEU A 110 -0.36 3.87 -14.85
CA LEU A 110 -0.44 2.56 -14.20
C LEU A 110 -1.59 1.71 -14.74
N SER A 111 -2.38 2.23 -15.69
CA SER A 111 -3.48 1.49 -16.32
C SER A 111 -2.96 0.26 -17.05
N GLY A 112 -3.49 -0.92 -16.70
CA GLY A 112 -3.02 -2.20 -17.24
C GLY A 112 -1.63 -2.65 -16.73
N VAL A 113 -1.01 -1.90 -15.83
CA VAL A 113 0.32 -2.16 -15.25
C VAL A 113 0.20 -2.74 -13.84
N THR A 114 -0.73 -2.22 -13.04
CA THR A 114 -1.06 -2.74 -11.69
C THR A 114 -2.57 -2.96 -11.57
N ALA A 115 -2.99 -3.73 -10.56
CA ALA A 115 -4.39 -4.09 -10.36
C ALA A 115 -5.28 -2.88 -10.06
N THR A 116 -4.79 -1.89 -9.31
CA THR A 116 -5.56 -0.70 -8.95
C THR A 116 -5.29 0.50 -9.85
N ALA A 117 -4.25 0.45 -10.69
CA ALA A 117 -3.76 1.58 -11.46
C ALA A 117 -3.56 2.86 -10.61
N SER A 118 -3.12 2.70 -9.35
CA SER A 118 -3.05 3.79 -8.39
C SER A 118 -1.75 3.84 -7.59
N VAL A 119 -1.39 5.04 -7.15
CA VAL A 119 -0.32 5.30 -6.18
C VAL A 119 -0.93 5.35 -4.78
N VAL A 120 -0.27 4.77 -3.78
CA VAL A 120 -0.75 4.79 -2.38
C VAL A 120 -0.97 6.22 -1.87
N ASN A 121 -1.99 6.42 -1.04
CA ASN A 121 -2.29 7.71 -0.41
C ASN A 121 -2.63 7.53 1.07
N ALA A 122 -1.77 8.06 1.95
CA ALA A 122 -1.93 7.92 3.39
C ALA A 122 -3.21 8.57 3.93
N SER A 123 -3.51 9.80 3.50
CA SER A 123 -4.65 10.56 4.02
C SER A 123 -5.98 9.91 3.67
N LEU A 124 -6.17 9.53 2.39
CA LEU A 124 -7.38 8.85 1.95
C LEU A 124 -7.54 7.49 2.65
N ALA A 125 -6.44 6.75 2.81
CA ALA A 125 -6.44 5.46 3.48
C ALA A 125 -6.85 5.57 4.95
N VAL A 126 -6.27 6.52 5.70
CA VAL A 126 -6.59 6.76 7.11
C VAL A 126 -8.04 7.23 7.28
N ASN A 127 -8.51 8.15 6.43
CA ASN A 127 -9.89 8.62 6.49
C ASN A 127 -10.90 7.47 6.24
N ALA A 128 -10.61 6.59 5.29
CA ALA A 128 -11.43 5.40 5.03
C ALA A 128 -11.38 4.42 6.22
N ALA A 129 -10.21 4.22 6.81
CA ALA A 129 -10.02 3.36 7.98
C ALA A 129 -10.85 3.84 9.18
N GLN A 130 -10.82 5.14 9.50
CA GLN A 130 -11.60 5.72 10.59
C GLN A 130 -13.10 5.55 10.38
N ARG A 131 -13.58 5.75 9.14
CA ARG A 131 -14.99 5.51 8.79
C ARG A 131 -15.37 4.04 8.93
N ALA A 132 -14.52 3.12 8.47
CA ALA A 132 -14.74 1.69 8.60
C ALA A 132 -14.77 1.25 10.08
N ALA A 133 -13.83 1.75 10.89
CA ALA A 133 -13.78 1.51 12.32
C ALA A 133 -15.05 1.98 13.04
N LEU A 134 -15.53 3.19 12.72
CA LEU A 134 -16.77 3.73 13.27
C LEU A 134 -17.97 2.87 12.88
N MET A 135 -18.10 2.48 11.61
CA MET A 135 -19.20 1.64 11.14
C MET A 135 -19.18 0.26 11.79
N ALA A 136 -18.00 -0.33 12.00
CA ALA A 136 -17.85 -1.58 12.73
C ALA A 136 -18.26 -1.45 14.20
N ALA A 137 -17.88 -0.36 14.87
CA ALA A 137 -18.30 -0.08 16.24
C ALA A 137 -19.81 0.11 16.37
N LEU A 138 -20.43 0.88 15.45
CA LEU A 138 -21.88 1.08 15.42
C LEU A 138 -22.62 -0.25 15.23
N ARG A 139 -22.17 -1.10 14.30
CA ARG A 139 -22.77 -2.44 14.10
C ARG A 139 -22.73 -3.28 15.36
N LYS A 140 -21.61 -3.26 16.12
CA LYS A 140 -21.49 -3.94 17.41
C LYS A 140 -22.42 -3.36 18.47
N GLY A 141 -22.70 -2.06 18.44
CA GLY A 141 -23.63 -1.38 19.36
C GLY A 141 -25.11 -1.63 19.05
N PHE A 142 -25.46 -2.01 17.81
CA PHE A 142 -26.84 -2.14 17.33
C PHE A 142 -27.37 -3.59 17.16
N GLY A 143 -26.67 -4.64 17.62
CA GLY A 143 -27.22 -6.00 17.68
C GLY A 143 -26.57 -6.86 18.77
N THR A 144 -27.23 -7.68 19.58
CA THR A 144 -28.57 -8.33 19.50
C THR A 144 -29.21 -8.39 20.91
N GLY A 145 -30.08 -7.43 21.26
CA GLY A 145 -31.01 -7.63 22.38
C GLY A 145 -32.22 -8.43 21.88
N PRO A 146 -32.80 -9.36 22.67
CA PRO A 146 -34.00 -10.07 22.24
C PRO A 146 -35.11 -9.04 21.96
N VAL A 147 -35.65 -9.07 20.74
CA VAL A 147 -36.87 -8.34 20.41
C VAL A 147 -37.98 -9.00 21.23
N ALA A 148 -38.35 -8.39 22.35
CA ALA A 148 -39.53 -8.81 23.10
C ALA A 148 -40.76 -8.59 22.22
N GLN A 149 -41.25 -9.66 21.59
CA GLN A 149 -42.57 -9.68 21.00
C GLN A 149 -43.57 -9.47 22.13
N ARG A 150 -44.34 -8.38 22.06
CA ARG A 150 -45.55 -8.16 22.85
C ARG A 150 -46.77 -8.53 22.03
#